data_AF-X1AKA2-F1
#
_entry.id   AF-X1AKA2-F1
#
_cell.length_a   1.000
_cell.length_b   1.000
_cell.length_c   1.000
_cell.angle_alpha   90.00
_cell.angle_beta   90.00
_cell.angle_gamma   90.00
#
_symmetry.space_group_name_H-M   'P 1'
#
loop_
_entity.id
_entity.type
_entity.pdbx_description
1 polymer ?
#
loop_
_entity_poly.entity_id
_entity_poly.type
_entity_poly.pdbx_seq_one_letter_code
_entity_poly.pdbx_strand_id
1 'polypeptide(L)'
;MLEFKEKAANEGIRVGRIVHLILSPKQEVILPHLDTYEDFLKFKKKVKVLLEDFGLFAGVIVFDIWSAKCDTCGKKEEDCTCGNKKIVRKINPHFHYIGFGYLRSDDEIKSKYKDWVTINTGRRDDAYHTVMYSVSHAALWRKASGKLKPAYHYFGYLRSNKLISTGTTVKFYRDKCPICKQPRKRIVKGFKISDSRSKNMEIRTINSSLADKNKESFNHKYKDKNFDIELFERDVELGTDILYKSVLRSYRICNIPELREIVRENKRRYERDRLKYTRAMQKEANGYG
;
A
#
# COMPACT_ATOMS: atom_id res chain seq x y z
N MET A 1 -1.41 3.63 -11.45
CA MET A 1 -0.86 2.47 -12.19
C MET A 1 -1.80 2.03 -13.29
N LEU A 2 -3.07 1.68 -12.98
CA LEU A 2 -4.08 1.36 -14.00
C LEU A 2 -4.25 2.49 -15.02
N GLU A 3 -4.40 3.72 -14.55
CA GLU A 3 -4.49 4.90 -15.44
C GLU A 3 -3.27 5.03 -16.36
N PHE A 4 -2.05 4.81 -15.86
CA PHE A 4 -0.85 4.84 -16.71
C PHE A 4 -0.89 3.76 -17.80
N LYS A 5 -1.30 2.53 -17.46
CA LYS A 5 -1.44 1.43 -18.42
C LYS A 5 -2.47 1.76 -19.51
N GLU A 6 -3.60 2.33 -19.12
CA GLU A 6 -4.65 2.78 -20.05
C GLU A 6 -4.15 3.91 -20.96
N LYS A 7 -3.53 4.95 -20.38
CA LYS A 7 -2.98 6.07 -21.17
C LYS A 7 -1.90 5.61 -22.14
N ALA A 8 -1.01 4.69 -21.72
CA ALA A 8 -0.01 4.13 -22.62
C ALA A 8 -0.66 3.30 -23.75
N ALA A 9 -1.72 2.55 -23.45
CA ALA A 9 -2.44 1.77 -24.46
C ALA A 9 -3.10 2.67 -25.52
N ASN A 10 -3.65 3.82 -25.13
CA ASN A 10 -4.20 4.82 -26.06
C ASN A 10 -3.15 5.39 -27.01
N GLU A 11 -1.87 5.36 -26.62
CA GLU A 11 -0.72 5.77 -27.45
C GLU A 11 -0.14 4.60 -28.28
N GLY A 12 -0.84 3.45 -28.29
CA GLY A 12 -0.41 2.22 -28.96
C GLY A 12 0.73 1.48 -28.24
N ILE A 13 0.99 1.78 -26.96
CA ILE A 13 2.09 1.21 -26.18
C ILE A 13 1.54 0.18 -25.17
N ARG A 14 1.91 -1.10 -25.36
CA ARG A 14 1.56 -2.17 -24.44
C ARG A 14 2.63 -2.35 -23.37
N VAL A 15 2.39 -1.81 -22.17
CA VAL A 15 3.37 -1.81 -21.06
C VAL A 15 3.45 -3.10 -20.24
N GLY A 16 2.59 -4.09 -20.52
CA GLY A 16 2.56 -5.39 -19.84
C GLY A 16 1.75 -5.42 -18.54
N ARG A 17 1.94 -6.49 -17.75
CA ARG A 17 1.35 -6.68 -16.41
C ARG A 17 2.23 -6.04 -15.33
N ILE A 18 1.67 -5.88 -14.13
CA ILE A 18 2.38 -5.27 -13.02
C ILE A 18 3.31 -6.31 -12.37
N VAL A 19 4.57 -5.95 -12.22
CA VAL A 19 5.61 -6.69 -11.51
C VAL A 19 5.64 -6.22 -10.05
N HIS A 20 5.64 -7.17 -9.12
CA HIS A 20 5.91 -6.90 -7.70
C HIS A 20 7.21 -7.56 -7.29
N LEU A 21 8.24 -6.73 -7.12
CA LEU A 21 9.60 -7.14 -6.82
C LEU A 21 9.96 -6.67 -5.41
N ILE A 22 10.53 -7.58 -4.62
CA ILE A 22 11.10 -7.28 -3.30
C ILE A 22 12.62 -7.23 -3.46
N LEU A 23 13.23 -6.15 -2.98
CA LEU A 23 14.67 -5.93 -2.98
C LEU A 23 15.15 -5.80 -1.54
N SER A 24 15.98 -6.72 -1.09
CA SER A 24 16.54 -6.73 0.26
C SER A 24 18.06 -6.59 0.16
N PRO A 25 18.63 -5.39 0.43
CA PRO A 25 20.06 -5.27 0.55
C PRO A 25 20.55 -6.02 1.79
N LYS A 26 21.80 -6.48 1.77
CA LYS A 26 22.47 -6.97 2.98
C LYS A 26 22.42 -5.90 4.08
N GLN A 27 22.24 -6.33 5.33
CA GLN A 27 22.06 -5.42 6.46
C GLN A 27 23.27 -4.48 6.63
N GLU A 28 24.48 -4.99 6.52
CA GLU A 28 25.74 -4.21 6.56
C GLU A 28 25.80 -3.08 5.53
N VAL A 29 25.09 -3.23 4.40
CA VAL A 29 25.06 -2.23 3.32
C VAL A 29 24.03 -1.13 3.59
N ILE A 30 22.89 -1.44 4.20
CA ILE A 30 21.78 -0.48 4.36
C ILE A 30 21.72 0.17 5.74
N LEU A 31 22.08 -0.54 6.81
CA LEU A 31 21.95 -0.01 8.18
C LEU A 31 22.67 1.33 8.38
N PRO A 32 23.89 1.56 7.86
CA PRO A 32 24.56 2.87 7.97
C PRO A 32 23.82 4.02 7.27
N HIS A 33 22.81 3.73 6.45
CA HIS A 33 22.03 4.73 5.71
C HIS A 33 20.64 4.97 6.32
N LEU A 34 20.31 4.36 7.45
CA LEU A 34 19.00 4.52 8.10
C LEU A 34 18.98 5.60 9.20
N ASP A 35 20.15 6.13 9.57
CA ASP A 35 20.30 7.13 10.64
C ASP A 35 19.57 8.44 10.33
N THR A 36 19.77 8.97 9.11
CA THR A 36 19.15 10.21 8.66
C THR A 36 18.31 10.00 7.40
N TYR A 37 17.31 10.86 7.21
CA TYR A 37 16.49 10.80 5.99
C TYR A 37 17.34 11.15 4.75
N GLU A 38 18.31 12.04 4.90
CA GLU A 38 19.22 12.47 3.85
C GLU A 38 20.14 11.33 3.39
N ASP A 39 20.67 10.52 4.32
CA ASP A 39 21.47 9.35 3.97
C ASP A 39 20.64 8.25 3.33
N PHE A 40 19.41 8.05 3.81
CA PHE A 40 18.44 7.18 3.14
C PHE A 40 18.14 7.65 1.70
N LEU A 41 18.00 8.95 1.48
CA LEU A 41 17.81 9.50 0.13
C LEU A 41 19.00 9.24 -0.80
N LYS A 42 20.24 9.30 -0.27
CA LYS A 42 21.44 8.91 -1.03
C LYS A 42 21.39 7.43 -1.39
N PHE A 43 21.06 6.57 -0.43
CA PHE A 43 20.95 5.12 -0.65
C PHE A 43 19.86 4.77 -1.67
N LYS A 44 18.71 5.44 -1.60
CA LYS A 44 17.60 5.28 -2.54
C LYS A 44 17.97 5.59 -4.00
N LYS A 45 18.98 6.44 -4.26
CA LYS A 45 19.51 6.61 -5.63
C LYS A 45 20.12 5.31 -6.17
N LYS A 46 20.78 4.51 -5.32
CA LYS A 46 21.32 3.19 -5.70
C LYS A 46 20.19 2.23 -6.10
N VAL A 47 19.09 2.22 -5.32
CA VAL A 47 17.88 1.44 -5.65
C VAL A 47 17.32 1.83 -7.00
N LYS A 48 17.26 3.13 -7.31
CA LYS A 48 16.79 3.62 -8.61
C LYS A 48 17.63 3.05 -9.76
N VAL A 49 18.95 3.14 -9.66
CA VAL A 49 19.87 2.63 -10.70
C VAL A 49 19.71 1.12 -10.87
N LEU A 50 19.64 0.37 -9.76
CA LEU A 50 19.40 -1.08 -9.78
C LEU A 50 18.11 -1.43 -10.54
N LEU A 51 17.02 -0.69 -10.28
CA LEU A 51 15.74 -0.92 -10.95
C LEU A 51 15.78 -0.60 -12.45
N GLU A 52 16.50 0.44 -12.84
CA GLU A 52 16.71 0.80 -14.26
C GLU A 52 17.54 -0.27 -14.97
N ASP A 53 18.61 -0.75 -14.34
CA ASP A 53 19.46 -1.83 -14.85
C ASP A 53 18.70 -3.15 -14.98
N PHE A 54 17.77 -3.41 -14.06
CA PHE A 54 16.84 -4.54 -14.12
C PHE A 54 15.84 -4.44 -15.27
N GLY A 55 15.72 -3.31 -15.97
CA GLY A 55 14.74 -3.11 -17.06
C GLY A 55 13.37 -2.63 -16.59
N LEU A 56 13.27 -2.14 -15.35
CA LEU A 56 12.04 -1.54 -14.82
C LEU A 56 11.98 -0.06 -15.18
N PHE A 57 10.79 0.43 -15.58
CA PHE A 57 10.68 1.79 -16.15
C PHE A 57 9.52 2.63 -15.61
N ALA A 58 8.57 2.06 -14.86
CA ALA A 58 7.46 2.85 -14.31
C ALA A 58 6.86 2.17 -13.08
N GLY A 59 6.92 2.76 -11.89
CA GLY A 59 6.40 2.08 -10.69
C GLY A 59 6.33 2.94 -9.45
N VAL A 60 5.91 2.33 -8.34
CA VAL A 60 6.09 2.87 -6.99
C VAL A 60 7.10 1.99 -6.25
N ILE A 61 7.95 2.62 -5.47
CA ILE A 61 8.91 1.95 -4.61
C ILE A 61 8.57 2.34 -3.18
N VAL A 62 8.30 1.36 -2.34
CA VAL A 62 7.94 1.51 -0.94
C VAL A 62 9.00 0.83 -0.10
N PHE A 63 9.60 1.56 0.85
CA PHE A 63 10.57 0.99 1.77
C PHE A 63 9.90 0.57 3.08
N ASP A 64 10.17 -0.65 3.50
CA ASP A 64 9.72 -1.23 4.77
C ASP A 64 10.97 -1.64 5.59
N ILE A 65 10.91 -1.41 6.89
CA ILE A 65 12.00 -1.70 7.84
C ILE A 65 11.74 -3.02 8.57
N TRP A 66 10.48 -3.41 8.72
CA TRP A 66 10.09 -4.45 9.65
C TRP A 66 9.70 -5.72 8.92
N SER A 67 9.90 -6.85 9.58
CA SER A 67 9.28 -8.11 9.16
C SER A 67 8.74 -8.82 10.38
N ALA A 68 7.51 -9.32 10.26
CA ALA A 68 6.88 -10.18 11.25
C ALA A 68 7.49 -11.59 11.14
N LYS A 69 8.15 -12.02 12.21
CA LYS A 69 8.76 -13.35 12.29
C LYS A 69 8.36 -14.03 13.60
N CYS A 70 8.30 -15.34 13.58
CA CYS A 70 8.17 -16.13 14.80
C CYS A 70 9.44 -15.96 15.66
N ASP A 71 9.26 -15.65 16.93
CA ASP A 71 10.35 -15.54 17.91
C ASP A 71 11.05 -16.90 18.10
N THR A 72 10.28 -17.98 18.04
CA THR A 72 10.76 -19.35 18.27
C THR A 72 11.52 -19.93 17.09
N CYS A 73 10.96 -19.90 15.88
CA CYS A 73 11.55 -20.57 14.71
C CYS A 73 12.14 -19.60 13.66
N GLY A 74 12.00 -18.29 13.84
CA GLY A 74 12.53 -17.28 12.92
C GLY A 74 11.84 -17.19 11.55
N LYS A 75 10.93 -18.12 11.23
CA LYS A 75 10.12 -18.11 10.00
C LYS A 75 9.16 -16.92 9.99
N LYS A 76 8.73 -16.52 8.79
CA LYS A 76 7.67 -15.51 8.64
C LYS A 76 6.39 -15.97 9.32
N GLU A 77 5.54 -15.00 9.66
CA GLU A 77 4.25 -15.28 10.30
C GLU A 77 3.39 -16.28 9.50
N GLU A 78 3.35 -16.13 8.18
CA GLU A 78 2.60 -16.97 7.24
C GLU A 78 3.15 -18.40 7.14
N ASP A 79 4.44 -18.61 7.39
CA ASP A 79 5.13 -19.91 7.25
C ASP A 79 5.35 -20.62 8.60
N CYS A 80 4.91 -20.01 9.71
CA CYS A 80 5.16 -20.50 11.06
C CYS A 80 4.10 -21.52 11.50
N THR A 81 4.55 -22.71 11.91
CA THR A 81 3.72 -23.81 12.41
C THR A 81 3.91 -24.09 13.91
N CYS A 82 4.59 -23.21 14.65
CA CYS A 82 4.84 -23.41 16.08
C CYS A 82 3.52 -23.33 16.88
N GLY A 83 3.28 -24.28 17.79
CA GLY A 83 2.09 -24.27 18.68
C GLY A 83 2.02 -23.05 19.60
N ASN A 84 3.17 -22.53 20.04
CA ASN A 84 3.30 -21.30 20.83
C ASN A 84 3.77 -20.12 19.97
N LYS A 85 3.06 -19.84 18.87
CA LYS A 85 3.43 -18.80 17.91
C LYS A 85 3.44 -17.41 18.56
N LYS A 86 4.65 -16.95 18.93
CA LYS A 86 4.91 -15.56 19.34
C LYS A 86 5.50 -14.79 18.16
N ILE A 87 4.77 -13.79 17.66
CA ILE A 87 5.24 -12.95 16.55
C ILE A 87 5.99 -11.73 17.10
N VAL A 88 7.21 -11.56 16.61
CA VAL A 88 8.07 -10.42 16.91
C VAL A 88 8.41 -9.69 15.62
N ARG A 89 8.52 -8.36 15.70
CA ARG A 89 9.01 -7.53 14.59
C ARG A 89 10.52 -7.48 14.67
N LYS A 90 11.19 -7.96 13.62
CA LYS A 90 12.65 -7.85 13.47
C LYS A 90 12.99 -6.83 12.39
N ILE A 91 14.09 -6.11 12.58
CA ILE A 91 14.64 -5.21 11.56
C ILE A 91 15.07 -6.05 10.37
N ASN A 92 14.45 -5.79 9.22
CA ASN A 92 14.73 -6.44 7.95
C ASN A 92 14.43 -5.45 6.82
N PRO A 93 15.33 -4.48 6.57
CA PRO A 93 15.09 -3.41 5.61
C PRO A 93 14.93 -3.96 4.19
N HIS A 94 13.85 -3.61 3.50
CA HIS A 94 13.60 -4.04 2.13
C HIS A 94 12.72 -3.05 1.37
N PHE A 95 12.77 -3.13 0.03
CA PHE A 95 12.00 -2.30 -0.87
C PHE A 95 11.00 -3.15 -1.64
N HIS A 96 9.75 -2.73 -1.65
CA HIS A 96 8.74 -3.20 -2.59
C HIS A 96 8.72 -2.28 -3.80
N TYR A 97 9.12 -2.79 -4.95
CA TYR A 97 8.81 -2.19 -6.24
C TYR A 97 7.50 -2.80 -6.78
N ILE A 98 6.56 -1.94 -7.17
CA ILE A 98 5.30 -2.34 -7.78
C ILE A 98 5.11 -1.48 -9.03
N GLY A 99 5.23 -2.08 -10.21
CA GLY A 99 5.26 -1.30 -11.46
C GLY A 99 5.40 -2.14 -12.73
N PHE A 100 5.95 -1.55 -13.78
CA PHE A 100 6.05 -2.07 -15.13
C PHE A 100 7.51 -2.17 -15.57
N GLY A 101 7.83 -3.25 -16.27
CA GLY A 101 9.17 -3.53 -16.74
C GLY A 101 9.37 -4.98 -17.07
N TYR A 102 10.56 -5.27 -17.59
CA TYR A 102 11.03 -6.63 -17.81
C TYR A 102 12.19 -6.89 -16.86
N LEU A 103 12.05 -7.82 -15.91
CA LEU A 103 13.12 -8.16 -14.97
C LEU A 103 14.21 -8.95 -15.68
N ARG A 104 15.35 -8.33 -15.92
CA ARG A 104 16.51 -9.03 -16.46
C ARG A 104 17.08 -9.98 -15.41
N SER A 105 17.29 -11.24 -15.80
CA SER A 105 17.86 -12.30 -14.95
C SER A 105 19.18 -12.83 -15.52
N ASP A 106 19.94 -12.00 -16.23
CA ASP A 106 21.27 -12.37 -16.68
C ASP A 106 22.27 -12.43 -15.50
N ASP A 107 23.28 -13.29 -15.62
CA ASP A 107 24.27 -13.53 -14.57
C ASP A 107 25.12 -12.28 -14.31
N GLU A 108 25.23 -11.40 -15.29
CA GLU A 108 25.88 -10.10 -15.19
C GLU A 108 25.19 -9.20 -14.15
N ILE A 109 23.85 -9.10 -14.18
CA ILE A 109 23.11 -8.34 -13.19
C ILE A 109 23.21 -8.98 -11.80
N LYS A 110 23.13 -10.31 -11.71
CA LYS A 110 23.27 -11.01 -10.43
C LYS A 110 24.65 -10.79 -9.80
N SER A 111 25.70 -10.86 -10.61
CA SER A 111 27.08 -10.62 -10.14
C SER A 111 27.31 -9.16 -9.75
N LYS A 112 26.77 -8.20 -10.52
CA LYS A 112 26.84 -6.76 -10.21
C LYS A 112 26.16 -6.40 -8.90
N TYR A 113 25.07 -7.09 -8.55
CA TYR A 113 24.27 -6.81 -7.35
C TYR A 113 24.31 -7.93 -6.31
N LYS A 114 25.47 -8.57 -6.12
CA LYS A 114 25.66 -9.69 -5.17
C LYS A 114 25.26 -9.39 -3.70
N ASP A 115 25.21 -8.11 -3.33
CA ASP A 115 24.80 -7.67 -1.98
C ASP A 115 23.28 -7.41 -1.86
N TRP A 116 22.52 -7.84 -2.85
CA TRP A 116 21.06 -7.73 -2.89
C TRP A 116 20.43 -9.11 -3.04
N VAL A 117 19.43 -9.37 -2.20
CA VAL A 117 18.49 -10.46 -2.40
C VAL A 117 17.28 -9.89 -3.14
N THR A 118 16.91 -10.53 -4.25
CA THR A 118 15.79 -10.11 -5.09
C THR A 118 14.75 -11.21 -5.15
N ILE A 119 13.49 -10.88 -4.88
CA ILE A 119 12.38 -11.83 -4.90
C ILE A 119 11.29 -11.27 -5.81
N ASN A 120 11.08 -11.94 -6.94
CA ASN A 120 9.95 -11.66 -7.82
C ASN A 120 8.71 -12.39 -7.30
N THR A 121 7.74 -11.64 -6.76
CA THR A 121 6.49 -12.22 -6.22
C THR A 121 5.47 -12.54 -7.32
N GLY A 122 5.84 -12.33 -8.58
CA GLY A 122 5.04 -12.63 -9.75
C GLY A 122 4.37 -11.39 -10.35
N ARG A 123 3.35 -11.67 -11.17
CA ARG A 123 2.63 -10.67 -11.96
C ARG A 123 1.20 -10.50 -11.51
N ARG A 124 0.70 -9.27 -11.65
CA ARG A 124 -0.65 -8.91 -11.25
C ARG A 124 -1.32 -8.08 -12.35
N ASP A 125 -2.63 -8.27 -12.52
CA ASP A 125 -3.43 -7.39 -13.38
C ASP A 125 -3.80 -6.10 -12.66
N ASP A 126 -3.95 -6.18 -11.34
CA ASP A 126 -4.18 -5.07 -10.43
C ASP A 126 -3.18 -5.09 -9.28
N ALA A 127 -2.75 -3.89 -8.88
CA ALA A 127 -1.83 -3.66 -7.77
C ALA A 127 -2.47 -2.90 -6.61
N TYR A 128 -3.77 -2.57 -6.66
CA TYR A 128 -4.42 -1.77 -5.63
C TYR A 128 -4.16 -2.33 -4.22
N HIS A 129 -4.54 -3.59 -3.98
CA HIS A 129 -4.35 -4.23 -2.67
C HIS A 129 -2.88 -4.32 -2.27
N THR A 130 -1.99 -4.65 -3.21
CA THR A 130 -0.54 -4.75 -2.95
C THR A 130 0.05 -3.40 -2.58
N VAL A 131 -0.34 -2.33 -3.26
CA VAL A 131 0.11 -0.96 -2.95
C VAL A 131 -0.43 -0.53 -1.59
N MET A 132 -1.71 -0.75 -1.31
CA MET A 132 -2.30 -0.41 -0.01
C MET A 132 -1.60 -1.15 1.13
N TYR A 133 -1.34 -2.44 0.94
CA TYR A 133 -0.58 -3.25 1.90
C TYR A 133 0.85 -2.73 2.08
N SER A 134 1.59 -2.46 0.99
CA SER A 134 2.95 -1.93 1.11
C SER A 134 2.98 -0.55 1.76
N VAL A 135 2.03 0.33 1.44
CA VAL A 135 1.93 1.67 2.02
C VAL A 135 1.58 1.62 3.51
N SER A 136 0.75 0.67 3.96
CA SER A 136 0.45 0.51 5.39
C SER A 136 1.66 0.06 6.22
N HIS A 137 2.69 -0.48 5.56
CA HIS A 137 3.95 -0.90 6.17
C HIS A 137 5.12 0.05 5.82
N ALA A 138 4.86 1.13 5.08
CA ALA A 138 5.90 2.05 4.67
C ALA A 138 6.58 2.70 5.89
N ALA A 139 7.91 2.66 5.90
CA ALA A 139 8.68 3.35 6.92
C ALA A 139 8.39 4.86 6.92
N LEU A 140 8.44 5.47 8.10
CA LEU A 140 8.25 6.90 8.28
C LEU A 140 9.52 7.49 8.90
N TRP A 141 10.08 8.52 8.27
CA TRP A 141 11.17 9.31 8.86
C TRP A 141 10.62 10.58 9.51
N ARG A 142 11.06 10.86 10.74
CA ARG A 142 10.82 12.13 11.40
C ARG A 142 11.94 13.10 11.03
N LYS A 143 11.58 14.21 10.37
CA LYS A 143 12.52 15.30 10.11
C LYS A 143 12.79 16.10 11.39
N ALA A 144 13.87 16.88 11.39
CA ALA A 144 14.17 17.84 12.46
C ALA A 144 13.00 18.80 12.75
N SER A 145 12.18 19.14 11.74
CA SER A 145 10.97 19.95 11.90
C SER A 145 9.76 19.21 12.53
N GLY A 146 9.94 17.98 13.01
CA GLY A 146 8.88 17.13 13.56
C GLY A 146 7.96 16.48 12.53
N LYS A 147 7.97 16.94 11.27
CA LYS A 147 7.15 16.39 10.18
C LYS A 147 7.56 14.97 9.82
N LEU A 148 6.58 14.08 9.69
CA LEU A 148 6.77 12.72 9.20
C LEU A 148 6.85 12.71 7.66
N LYS A 149 7.77 11.90 7.13
CA LYS A 149 7.93 11.66 5.71
C LYS A 149 7.85 10.16 5.42
N PRO A 150 6.87 9.72 4.64
CA PRO A 150 6.79 8.31 4.27
C PRO A 150 7.86 7.95 3.25
N ALA A 151 8.35 6.73 3.37
CA ALA A 151 9.45 6.20 2.58
C ALA A 151 9.00 5.52 1.28
N TYR A 152 8.02 6.11 0.59
CA TYR A 152 7.61 5.68 -0.74
C TYR A 152 7.97 6.72 -1.80
N HIS A 153 8.03 6.29 -3.06
CA HIS A 153 8.22 7.19 -4.19
C HIS A 153 7.77 6.62 -5.52
N TYR A 154 7.37 7.52 -6.40
CA TYR A 154 7.17 7.20 -7.81
C TYR A 154 8.50 7.07 -8.55
N PHE A 155 8.54 6.13 -9.47
CA PHE A 155 9.69 5.72 -10.25
C PHE A 155 9.40 5.77 -11.74
N GLY A 156 10.39 6.20 -12.51
CA GLY A 156 10.34 6.28 -13.97
C GLY A 156 9.13 7.06 -14.47
N TYR A 157 8.35 6.47 -15.38
CA TYR A 157 7.20 7.13 -16.02
C TYR A 157 5.98 7.36 -15.13
N LEU A 158 5.98 6.85 -13.89
CA LEU A 158 4.95 7.24 -12.90
C LEU A 158 5.31 8.52 -12.14
N ARG A 159 6.48 9.12 -12.36
CA ARG A 159 6.85 10.38 -11.74
C ARG A 159 6.03 11.53 -12.32
N SER A 160 5.74 12.53 -11.49
CA SER A 160 4.96 13.71 -11.88
C SER A 160 5.55 14.47 -13.07
N ASN A 161 6.89 14.52 -13.21
CA ASN A 161 7.54 15.18 -14.35
C ASN A 161 7.39 14.42 -15.68
N LYS A 162 6.96 13.16 -15.65
CA LYS A 162 6.65 12.36 -16.85
C LYS A 162 5.14 12.36 -17.17
N LEU A 163 4.33 13.09 -16.38
CA LEU A 163 2.88 13.19 -16.52
C LEU A 163 2.48 14.67 -16.62
N ILE A 164 2.05 15.12 -17.79
CA ILE A 164 1.52 16.48 -17.96
C ILE A 164 0.05 16.47 -17.60
N SER A 165 -0.35 17.31 -16.65
CA SER A 165 -1.76 17.55 -16.33
C SER A 165 -2.46 18.15 -17.54
N THR A 166 -3.49 17.49 -18.05
CA THR A 166 -4.33 17.97 -19.17
C THR A 166 -5.61 18.64 -18.70
N GLY A 167 -5.98 18.45 -17.42
CA GLY A 167 -7.17 19.05 -16.85
C GLY A 167 -7.40 18.60 -15.43
N THR A 168 -8.21 19.37 -14.70
CA THR A 168 -8.68 19.00 -13.37
C THR A 168 -10.19 19.11 -13.35
N THR A 169 -10.86 18.01 -13.01
CA THR A 169 -12.30 17.97 -12.78
C THR A 169 -12.53 17.84 -11.27
N VAL A 170 -13.21 18.82 -10.71
CA VAL A 170 -13.65 18.76 -9.32
C VAL A 170 -15.09 18.26 -9.30
N LYS A 171 -15.34 17.16 -8.59
CA LYS A 171 -16.68 16.64 -8.34
C LYS A 171 -16.97 16.72 -6.86
N PHE A 172 -18.17 17.17 -6.52
CA PHE A 172 -18.67 17.14 -5.15
C PHE A 172 -19.68 16.01 -5.03
N TYR A 173 -19.44 15.11 -4.08
CA TYR A 173 -20.34 14.01 -3.79
C TYR A 173 -21.03 14.27 -2.46
N ARG A 174 -22.35 14.13 -2.41
CA ARG A 174 -23.07 14.11 -1.14
C ARG A 174 -22.64 12.88 -0.37
N ASP A 175 -22.17 13.09 0.85
CA ASP A 175 -21.93 12.04 1.80
C ASP A 175 -23.28 11.38 2.14
N LYS A 176 -23.44 10.08 1.88
CA LYS A 176 -24.69 9.36 2.12
C LYS A 176 -24.50 8.39 3.27
N CYS A 177 -25.50 8.29 4.15
CA CYS A 177 -25.53 7.28 5.19
C CYS A 177 -25.46 5.87 4.55
N PRO A 178 -24.58 4.97 5.00
CA PRO A 178 -24.47 3.63 4.42
C PRO A 178 -25.74 2.80 4.62
N ILE A 179 -26.54 3.09 5.65
CA ILE A 179 -27.78 2.37 5.99
C ILE A 179 -28.96 2.95 5.20
N CYS A 180 -29.37 4.20 5.47
CA CYS A 180 -30.58 4.78 4.89
C CYS A 180 -30.37 5.51 3.55
N LYS A 181 -29.12 5.62 3.06
CA LYS A 181 -28.72 6.29 1.80
C LYS A 181 -29.07 7.78 1.70
N GLN A 182 -29.65 8.39 2.73
CA GLN A 182 -29.92 9.82 2.79
C GLN A 182 -28.62 10.61 2.96
N PRO A 183 -28.53 11.85 2.44
CA PRO A 183 -27.39 12.73 2.68
C PRO A 183 -27.16 12.96 4.19
N ARG A 184 -25.93 12.74 4.65
CA ARG A 184 -25.52 13.12 6.00
C ARG A 184 -25.37 14.63 6.05
N LYS A 185 -25.90 15.25 7.11
CA LYS A 185 -25.84 16.69 7.36
C LYS A 185 -24.86 16.98 8.49
N ARG A 186 -24.24 18.16 8.48
CA ARG A 186 -23.43 18.63 9.60
C ARG A 186 -24.31 18.91 10.80
N ILE A 187 -23.85 18.54 11.99
CA ILE A 187 -24.46 19.01 13.23
C ILE A 187 -23.99 20.45 13.46
N VAL A 188 -24.92 21.40 13.50
CA VAL A 188 -24.63 22.82 13.75
C VAL A 188 -24.76 23.15 15.23
N LYS A 189 -25.71 22.49 15.89
CA LYS A 189 -25.91 22.57 17.34
C LYS A 189 -26.24 21.18 17.86
N GLY A 190 -25.37 20.67 18.73
CA GLY A 190 -25.54 19.37 19.38
C GLY A 190 -26.12 19.52 20.78
N PHE A 191 -26.52 18.40 21.35
CA PHE A 191 -26.87 18.27 22.76
C PHE A 191 -25.73 18.80 23.63
N LYS A 192 -26.00 19.78 24.51
CA LYS A 192 -25.12 20.02 25.66
C LYS A 192 -25.35 18.84 26.60
N ILE A 193 -24.35 17.98 26.77
CA ILE A 193 -24.31 17.09 27.93
C ILE A 193 -24.22 18.03 29.13
N SER A 194 -25.35 18.41 29.72
CA SER A 194 -25.32 18.99 31.05
C SER A 194 -24.93 17.84 31.98
N ASP A 195 -23.82 18.02 32.69
CA ASP A 195 -23.34 17.16 33.79
C ASP A 195 -24.38 17.07 34.92
N SER A 196 -25.52 16.43 34.65
CA SER A 196 -26.66 16.35 35.58
C SER A 196 -26.91 14.92 36.08
N ARG A 197 -25.99 13.98 35.84
CA ARG A 197 -26.07 12.61 36.40
C ARG A 197 -24.75 12.08 36.99
N SER A 198 -23.95 12.96 37.59
CA SER A 198 -22.90 12.54 38.55
C SER A 198 -23.44 12.36 39.98
N LYS A 199 -24.76 12.38 40.20
CA LYS A 199 -25.35 12.10 41.51
C LYS A 199 -26.44 11.03 41.43
N ASN A 200 -26.13 9.89 42.04
CA ASN A 200 -27.04 8.91 42.61
C ASN A 200 -27.98 8.17 41.65
N MET A 201 -27.43 7.23 40.88
CA MET A 201 -28.23 6.08 40.44
C MET A 201 -27.67 4.83 41.11
N GLU A 202 -28.25 4.50 42.28
CA GLU A 202 -28.12 3.19 42.89
C GLU A 202 -28.46 2.12 41.86
N ILE A 203 -27.52 1.22 41.61
CA ILE A 203 -27.70 0.06 40.76
C ILE A 203 -28.66 -0.88 41.50
N ARG A 204 -29.97 -0.75 41.25
CA ARG A 204 -30.91 -1.82 41.52
C ARG A 204 -30.79 -2.84 40.40
N THR A 205 -30.00 -3.87 40.70
CA THR A 205 -29.88 -5.09 39.90
C THR A 205 -31.26 -5.76 39.79
N ILE A 206 -31.93 -5.62 38.65
CA ILE A 206 -33.04 -6.49 38.29
C ILE A 206 -32.43 -7.72 37.63
N ASN A 207 -32.16 -8.74 38.46
CA ASN A 207 -32.03 -10.12 38.01
C ASN A 207 -33.31 -10.84 38.43
N SER A 208 -34.18 -11.19 37.49
CA SER A 208 -34.94 -12.46 37.47
C SER A 208 -36.01 -12.47 36.38
N SER A 209 -36.14 -13.64 35.73
CA SER A 209 -37.01 -14.02 34.61
C SER A 209 -36.56 -13.43 33.26
N LEU A 210 -35.90 -14.18 32.38
CA LEU A 210 -36.27 -15.50 31.88
C LEU A 210 -35.03 -16.39 31.76
N ALA A 211 -35.07 -17.51 32.48
CA ALA A 211 -34.29 -18.68 32.16
C ALA A 211 -34.89 -19.38 30.93
N ASP A 212 -34.01 -20.12 30.23
CA ASP A 212 -34.28 -21.23 29.31
C ASP A 212 -34.68 -20.88 27.86
N LYS A 213 -33.99 -21.28 26.78
CA LYS A 213 -32.93 -22.28 26.55
C LYS A 213 -32.17 -21.91 25.27
N ASN A 214 -30.84 -21.81 25.35
CA ASN A 214 -29.87 -22.49 24.46
C ASN A 214 -28.47 -21.93 24.72
N LYS A 215 -27.65 -22.75 25.38
CA LYS A 215 -26.21 -22.56 25.55
C LYS A 215 -25.51 -23.11 24.31
N GLU A 216 -24.85 -22.25 23.55
CA GLU A 216 -23.52 -22.59 23.01
C GLU A 216 -22.58 -21.41 23.21
N SER A 217 -21.38 -21.78 23.65
CA SER A 217 -20.38 -20.94 24.31
C SER A 217 -19.63 -20.04 23.33
N PHE A 218 -19.95 -18.75 23.33
CA PHE A 218 -19.04 -17.71 22.86
C PHE A 218 -18.36 -17.04 24.04
N ASN A 219 -17.07 -17.37 24.22
CA ASN A 219 -16.25 -16.84 25.30
C ASN A 219 -15.87 -15.37 25.02
N HIS A 220 -15.93 -14.58 26.08
CA HIS A 220 -15.93 -13.12 26.15
C HIS A 220 -14.57 -12.47 25.83
N LYS A 221 -14.58 -11.36 25.08
CA LYS A 221 -13.82 -10.16 25.51
C LYS A 221 -14.23 -8.80 24.94
N TYR A 222 -15.30 -8.68 24.16
CA TYR A 222 -15.89 -7.39 23.81
C TYR A 222 -17.41 -7.52 23.70
N LYS A 223 -18.12 -7.57 24.85
CA LYS A 223 -19.57 -7.37 24.88
C LYS A 223 -19.84 -5.94 25.32
N ASP A 224 -20.38 -5.18 24.38
CA ASP A 224 -21.39 -4.15 24.57
C ASP A 224 -21.09 -3.10 25.65
N LYS A 225 -20.19 -2.17 25.31
CA LYS A 225 -20.44 -0.77 25.65
C LYS A 225 -21.13 -0.12 24.45
N ASN A 226 -22.37 -0.52 24.19
CA ASN A 226 -23.26 0.33 23.42
C ASN A 226 -23.55 1.54 24.29
N PHE A 227 -22.85 2.63 24.03
CA PHE A 227 -23.40 3.93 24.37
C PHE A 227 -24.51 4.19 23.36
N ASP A 228 -25.69 3.62 23.62
CA ASP A 228 -26.91 4.01 22.90
C ASP A 228 -27.27 5.41 23.38
N ILE A 229 -26.60 6.41 22.81
CA ILE A 229 -27.10 7.78 22.86
C ILE A 229 -28.25 7.80 21.85
N GLU A 230 -29.47 7.55 22.33
CA GLU A 230 -30.67 7.85 21.56
C GLU A 230 -30.74 9.35 21.34
N LEU A 231 -30.30 9.79 20.16
CA LEU A 231 -30.49 11.16 19.69
C LEU A 231 -31.85 11.24 19.00
N PHE A 232 -32.80 11.99 19.57
CA PHE A 232 -34.06 12.27 18.88
C PHE A 232 -33.85 13.43 17.89
N GLU A 233 -34.59 13.47 16.78
CA GLU A 233 -34.44 14.53 15.75
C GLU A 233 -34.59 15.95 16.32
N ARG A 234 -35.31 16.11 17.45
CA ARG A 234 -35.47 17.38 18.17
C ARG A 234 -34.22 17.86 18.92
N ASP A 235 -33.24 16.98 19.14
CA ASP A 235 -32.07 17.22 20.00
C ASP A 235 -30.85 17.73 19.23
N VAL A 236 -30.96 17.81 17.90
CA VAL A 236 -29.83 18.13 17.00
C VAL A 236 -30.31 19.07 15.90
N GLU A 237 -29.69 20.25 15.81
CA GLU A 237 -29.90 21.13 14.67
C GLU A 237 -28.99 20.70 13.52
N LEU A 238 -29.59 20.15 12.47
CA LEU A 238 -28.89 19.72 11.26
C LEU A 238 -28.72 20.88 10.29
N GLY A 239 -27.47 21.16 9.91
CA GLY A 239 -27.11 22.15 8.91
C GLY A 239 -27.05 21.60 7.50
N THR A 240 -26.06 22.09 6.74
CA THR A 240 -25.87 21.73 5.33
C THR A 240 -25.41 20.29 5.13
N ASP A 241 -25.75 19.73 3.97
CA ASP A 241 -25.25 18.44 3.51
C ASP A 241 -23.72 18.40 3.57
N ILE A 242 -23.17 17.29 4.07
CA ILE A 242 -21.74 17.03 4.00
C ILE A 242 -21.40 16.67 2.56
N LEU A 243 -20.48 17.44 1.96
CA LEU A 243 -19.97 17.20 0.63
C LEU A 243 -18.52 16.72 0.69
N TYR A 244 -18.22 15.61 0.02
CA TYR A 244 -16.86 15.18 -0.27
C TYR A 244 -16.39 15.77 -1.59
N LYS A 245 -15.29 16.52 -1.54
CA LYS A 245 -14.61 17.03 -2.73
C LYS A 245 -13.69 15.94 -3.29
N SER A 246 -13.98 15.47 -4.49
CA SER A 246 -13.08 14.65 -5.29
C SER A 246 -12.42 15.49 -6.37
N VAL A 247 -11.09 15.48 -6.40
CA VAL A 247 -10.30 16.19 -7.40
C VAL A 247 -9.72 15.13 -8.33
N LEU A 248 -10.33 14.98 -9.50
CA LEU A 248 -9.87 14.10 -10.56
C LEU A 248 -8.92 14.90 -11.46
N ARG A 249 -7.68 14.46 -11.58
CA ARG A 249 -6.71 15.07 -12.48
C ARG A 249 -6.52 14.14 -13.67
N SER A 250 -6.60 14.70 -14.87
CA SER A 250 -6.31 13.98 -16.10
C SER A 250 -4.87 14.24 -16.50
N TYR A 251 -4.20 13.21 -17.01
CA TYR A 251 -2.80 13.29 -17.41
C TYR A 251 -2.58 12.75 -18.82
N ARG A 252 -1.56 13.30 -19.49
CA ARG A 252 -0.91 12.71 -20.67
C ARG A 252 0.53 12.33 -20.33
N ILE A 253 1.04 11.27 -20.97
CA ILE A 253 2.41 10.80 -20.76
C ILE A 253 3.37 11.66 -21.60
N CYS A 254 4.45 12.14 -20.98
CA CYS A 254 5.52 12.84 -21.70
C CYS A 254 6.43 11.84 -22.43
N ASN A 255 7.15 12.31 -23.45
CA ASN A 255 8.23 11.55 -24.11
C ASN A 255 7.77 10.17 -24.63
N ILE A 256 6.61 10.13 -25.29
CA ILE A 256 6.08 8.90 -25.90
C ILE A 256 7.11 8.12 -26.74
N PRO A 257 7.97 8.76 -27.57
CA PRO A 257 9.00 8.04 -28.32
C PRO A 257 9.99 7.26 -27.43
N GLU A 258 10.45 7.88 -26.34
CA GLU A 258 11.38 7.28 -25.37
C GLU A 258 10.71 6.08 -24.67
N LEU A 259 9.45 6.24 -24.24
CA LEU A 259 8.68 5.14 -23.62
C LEU A 259 8.51 3.97 -24.60
N ARG A 260 8.20 4.26 -25.86
CA ARG A 260 8.01 3.26 -26.91
C ARG A 260 9.29 2.47 -27.13
N GLU A 261 10.45 3.11 -27.12
CA GLU A 261 11.73 2.43 -27.30
C GLU A 261 12.07 1.54 -26.10
N ILE A 262 11.87 2.02 -24.87
CA ILE A 262 12.07 1.21 -23.65
C ILE A 262 11.18 -0.04 -23.67
N VAL A 263 9.92 0.12 -24.07
CA VAL A 263 8.94 -0.97 -24.18
C VAL A 263 9.34 -1.98 -25.26
N ARG A 264 9.78 -1.50 -26.44
CA ARG A 264 10.28 -2.37 -27.52
C ARG A 264 11.52 -3.15 -27.09
N GLU A 265 12.47 -2.49 -26.44
CA GLU A 265 13.69 -3.14 -25.97
C GLU A 265 13.39 -4.20 -24.90
N ASN A 266 12.51 -3.90 -23.95
CA ASN A 266 12.05 -4.89 -22.97
C ASN A 266 11.34 -6.09 -23.64
N LYS A 267 10.56 -5.85 -24.70
CA LYS A 267 9.94 -6.93 -25.48
C LYS A 267 10.99 -7.78 -26.20
N ARG A 268 11.99 -7.18 -26.85
CA ARG A 268 13.10 -7.89 -27.53
C ARG A 268 13.89 -8.76 -26.54
N ARG A 269 14.16 -8.24 -25.35
CA ARG A 269 14.84 -8.98 -24.27
C ARG A 269 14.03 -10.19 -23.84
N TYR A 270 12.73 -10.00 -23.59
CA TYR A 270 11.83 -11.10 -23.27
C TYR A 270 11.83 -12.18 -24.36
N GLU A 271 11.75 -11.80 -25.64
CA GLU A 271 11.76 -12.76 -26.74
C GLU A 271 13.07 -13.56 -26.80
N ARG A 272 14.21 -12.89 -26.59
CA ARG A 272 15.54 -13.53 -26.52
C ARG A 272 15.62 -14.53 -25.36
N ASP A 273 15.22 -14.11 -24.17
CA ASP A 273 15.24 -14.94 -22.97
C ASP A 273 14.25 -16.10 -23.05
N ARG A 274 13.08 -15.89 -23.69
CA ARG A 274 12.09 -16.94 -23.94
C ARG A 274 12.65 -18.06 -24.80
N LEU A 275 13.54 -17.76 -25.75
CA LEU A 275 14.21 -18.77 -26.57
C LEU A 275 15.33 -19.50 -25.81
N LYS A 276 15.97 -18.83 -24.85
CA LYS A 276 17.12 -19.35 -24.11
C LYS A 276 16.73 -20.19 -22.87
N TYR A 277 15.66 -19.83 -22.19
CA TYR A 277 15.29 -20.40 -20.89
C TYR A 277 14.07 -21.32 -20.98
N THR A 278 14.10 -22.43 -20.23
CA THR A 278 12.96 -23.35 -20.11
C THR A 278 11.75 -22.66 -19.46
N ARG A 279 10.53 -23.18 -19.68
CA ARG A 279 9.30 -22.62 -19.06
C ARG A 279 9.38 -22.47 -17.53
N ALA A 280 10.15 -23.32 -16.85
CA ALA A 280 10.37 -23.24 -15.40
C ALA A 280 11.22 -22.00 -15.04
N MET A 281 12.34 -21.81 -15.74
CA MET A 281 13.21 -20.63 -15.58
C MET A 281 12.52 -19.33 -16.02
N GLN A 282 11.59 -19.41 -16.97
CA GLN A 282 10.76 -18.29 -17.41
C GLN A 282 9.76 -17.79 -16.36
N LYS A 283 9.32 -18.63 -15.41
CA LYS A 283 8.42 -18.20 -14.32
C LYS A 283 9.12 -17.25 -13.34
N GLU A 284 10.43 -17.42 -13.13
CA GLU A 284 11.24 -16.54 -12.30
C GLU A 284 11.63 -15.25 -13.04
N ALA A 285 11.93 -15.36 -14.34
CA ALA A 285 12.53 -14.28 -15.13
C ALA A 285 11.53 -13.23 -15.67
N ASN A 286 10.28 -13.58 -15.99
CA ASN A 286 9.61 -12.76 -17.00
C ASN A 286 8.74 -11.64 -16.42
N GLY A 287 8.96 -10.40 -16.88
CA GLY A 287 8.10 -9.21 -16.70
C GLY A 287 7.29 -8.77 -17.94
N TYR A 288 7.48 -9.40 -19.11
CA TYR A 288 6.72 -9.08 -20.33
C TYR A 288 5.78 -10.22 -20.73
N GLY A 289 4.52 -9.90 -20.98
CA GLY A 289 3.42 -10.80 -21.31
C GLY A 289 2.11 -10.23 -20.84
#